data_AF-A0A6L9F376-F1
#
_entry.id   AF-A0A6L9F376-F1
#
_cell.length_a   1.000
_cell.length_b   1.000
_cell.length_c   1.000
_cell.angle_alpha   90.00
_cell.angle_beta   90.00
_cell.angle_gamma   90.00
#
_symmetry.space_group_name_H-M   'P 1'
#
loop_
_entity.id
_entity.type
_entity.pdbx_description
1 polymer ?
#
loop_
_entity_poly.entity_id
_entity_poly.type
_entity_poly.pdbx_seq_one_letter_code
_entity_poly.pdbx_strand_id
1 'polypeptide(L)'
;MKNLIKILFIVSFIVGCENTSTSENDESKVKNEVLVLGAIHGGHLTDSVYNTAYLTKLVKEIKPDIILTEIPPDRFEEAVRGFKRDDSISEPRVMRFPEYVDVIFPLTKEMDFEIIPTAGWTRPMALARQQKLRAISQDSSRTEDWNAYRAANQLSDSLYRATGKVNDPYFIHTDRYDSIQDVALQVYNKLFNVELGLGGWENINIAHYWNIEKALEKHRYEGKRILITYGAGHKGWFLRELRKRDDIKLLEMKPFLDAIQ
;
A
#
# COMPACT_ATOMS: atom_id res chain seq x y z
N MET A 1 45.98 70.23 -47.60
CA MET A 1 44.64 69.72 -48.00
C MET A 1 44.07 68.94 -46.82
N LYS A 2 43.07 69.50 -46.12
CA LYS A 2 41.66 68.98 -46.00
C LYS A 2 41.62 67.51 -45.53
N ASN A 3 40.92 67.06 -44.49
CA ASN A 3 39.82 67.52 -43.63
C ASN A 3 39.80 66.51 -42.44
N LEU A 4 39.64 66.92 -41.17
CA LEU A 4 38.38 67.10 -40.43
C LEU A 4 37.62 65.79 -40.08
N ILE A 5 37.27 65.66 -38.79
CA ILE A 5 36.03 65.07 -38.20
C ILE A 5 36.14 63.82 -37.28
N LYS A 6 35.97 64.12 -35.98
CA LYS A 6 35.10 63.56 -34.91
C LYS A 6 35.33 62.16 -34.32
N ILE A 7 35.75 62.21 -33.05
CA ILE A 7 35.12 61.65 -31.83
C ILE A 7 33.93 60.69 -32.05
N LEU A 8 34.04 59.49 -31.50
CA LEU A 8 32.91 58.80 -30.84
C LEU A 8 33.42 58.00 -29.64
N PHE A 9 33.13 58.51 -28.44
CA PHE A 9 33.24 57.77 -27.18
C PHE A 9 32.04 56.82 -27.10
N ILE A 10 32.28 55.51 -27.10
CA ILE A 10 31.27 54.51 -26.72
C ILE A 10 31.63 54.04 -25.31
N VAL A 11 30.99 54.66 -24.32
CA VAL A 11 30.94 54.15 -22.95
C VAL A 11 30.01 52.94 -22.96
N SER A 12 30.59 51.74 -22.87
CA SER A 12 29.83 50.52 -22.67
C SER A 12 29.28 50.49 -21.24
N PHE A 13 27.98 50.74 -21.10
CA PHE A 13 27.25 50.41 -19.89
C PHE A 13 27.15 48.89 -19.80
N ILE A 14 27.95 48.30 -18.91
CA ILE A 14 27.78 46.91 -18.48
C ILE A 14 26.55 46.92 -17.56
N VAL A 15 25.39 46.64 -18.13
CA VAL A 15 24.19 46.29 -17.36
C VAL A 15 24.50 44.96 -16.69
N GLY A 16 24.83 45.02 -15.41
CA GLY A 16 24.82 43.84 -14.55
C GLY A 16 23.39 43.32 -14.49
N CYS A 17 23.12 42.22 -15.18
CA CYS A 17 22.03 41.35 -14.77
C CYS A 17 22.42 40.77 -13.41
N GLU A 18 22.01 41.44 -12.34
CA GLU A 18 21.78 40.76 -11.08
C GLU A 18 20.84 39.60 -11.41
N ASN A 19 21.40 38.39 -11.40
CA ASN A 19 20.61 37.20 -11.16
C ASN A 19 20.08 37.35 -9.73
N THR A 20 19.00 38.11 -9.58
CA THR A 20 17.99 37.86 -8.58
C THR A 20 17.53 36.44 -8.84
N SER A 21 18.28 35.51 -8.24
CA SER A 21 17.72 34.27 -7.73
C SER A 21 16.57 34.72 -6.84
N THR A 22 15.40 34.84 -7.46
CA THR A 22 14.15 34.58 -6.78
C THR A 22 14.36 33.22 -6.14
N SER A 23 14.78 33.25 -4.87
CA SER A 23 14.32 32.25 -3.92
C SER A 23 12.81 32.32 -4.04
N GLU A 24 12.26 31.52 -4.97
CA GLU A 24 10.94 30.97 -4.78
C GLU A 24 10.96 30.52 -3.32
N ASN A 25 10.19 31.25 -2.51
CA ASN A 25 9.88 30.79 -1.17
C ASN A 25 9.40 29.36 -1.37
N ASP A 26 10.26 28.42 -0.99
CA ASP A 26 9.89 27.03 -0.76
C ASP A 26 8.91 27.08 0.41
N GLU A 27 7.67 27.52 0.12
CA GLU A 27 6.52 27.31 0.97
C GLU A 27 6.56 25.81 1.25
N SER A 28 6.99 25.46 2.47
CA SER A 28 7.35 24.08 2.79
C SER A 28 6.17 23.19 2.44
N LYS A 29 6.26 22.48 1.30
CA LYS A 29 5.14 21.73 0.76
C LYS A 29 4.68 20.75 1.83
N VAL A 30 3.42 20.84 2.24
CA VAL A 30 2.93 20.09 3.40
C VAL A 30 2.81 18.61 3.02
N LYS A 31 3.73 17.79 3.51
CA LYS A 31 3.76 16.36 3.22
C LYS A 31 2.51 15.66 3.75
N ASN A 32 2.00 14.68 3.02
CA ASN A 32 0.95 13.81 3.52
C ASN A 32 1.49 12.91 4.64
N GLU A 33 0.66 12.59 5.62
CA GLU A 33 0.96 11.55 6.60
C GLU A 33 0.44 10.21 6.08
N VAL A 34 1.29 9.18 6.02
CA VAL A 34 0.91 7.86 5.48
C VAL A 34 1.08 6.78 6.54
N LEU A 35 0.07 5.93 6.70
CA LEU A 35 0.13 4.70 7.51
C LEU A 35 -0.12 3.48 6.63
N VAL A 36 0.47 2.34 7.02
CA VAL A 36 0.16 1.03 6.44
C VAL A 36 -0.37 0.11 7.54
N LEU A 37 -1.65 -0.25 7.44
CA LEU A 37 -2.33 -1.19 8.32
C LEU A 37 -2.32 -2.58 7.70
N GLY A 38 -1.73 -3.53 8.42
CA GLY A 38 -1.77 -4.95 8.08
C GLY A 38 -3.04 -5.62 8.61
N ALA A 39 -3.88 -6.10 7.70
CA ALA A 39 -5.09 -6.86 8.00
C ALA A 39 -4.81 -8.37 8.03
N ILE A 40 -5.58 -9.10 8.83
CA ILE A 40 -5.58 -10.58 8.86
C ILE A 40 -6.77 -11.18 8.10
N HIS A 41 -7.45 -10.35 7.28
CA HIS A 41 -8.62 -10.72 6.47
C HIS A 41 -9.70 -11.42 7.32
N GLY A 42 -10.20 -12.57 6.87
CA GLY A 42 -11.19 -13.37 7.59
C GLY A 42 -10.79 -13.73 9.03
N GLY A 43 -9.50 -13.63 9.40
CA GLY A 43 -9.04 -13.78 10.77
C GLY A 43 -9.71 -12.80 11.75
N HIS A 44 -10.07 -11.59 11.29
CA HIS A 44 -10.75 -10.58 12.11
C HIS A 44 -12.12 -11.02 12.63
N LEU A 45 -12.77 -12.01 11.99
CA LEU A 45 -14.05 -12.55 12.43
C LEU A 45 -13.91 -13.54 13.60
N THR A 46 -12.71 -14.07 13.81
CA THR A 46 -12.46 -15.15 14.76
C THR A 46 -11.45 -14.79 15.85
N ASP A 47 -10.62 -13.77 15.62
CA ASP A 47 -9.63 -13.35 16.61
C ASP A 47 -10.31 -12.66 17.81
N SER A 48 -9.89 -12.99 19.02
CA SER A 48 -10.49 -12.41 20.23
C SER A 48 -10.03 -10.97 20.50
N VAL A 49 -8.89 -10.55 19.93
CA VAL A 49 -8.28 -9.24 20.19
C VAL A 49 -8.35 -8.38 18.93
N TYR A 50 -7.69 -8.80 17.85
CA TYR A 50 -7.59 -8.04 16.60
C TYR A 50 -8.80 -8.30 15.70
N ASN A 51 -9.99 -8.03 16.21
CA ASN A 51 -11.27 -8.21 15.51
C ASN A 51 -11.76 -6.93 14.82
N THR A 52 -12.94 -7.00 14.20
CA THR A 52 -13.57 -5.86 13.52
C THR A 52 -13.83 -4.68 14.45
N ALA A 53 -14.25 -4.91 15.70
CA ALA A 53 -14.45 -3.82 16.67
C ALA A 53 -13.14 -3.12 17.03
N TYR A 54 -12.04 -3.87 17.15
CA TYR A 54 -10.70 -3.29 17.33
C TYR A 54 -10.32 -2.42 16.11
N LEU A 55 -10.51 -2.92 14.90
CA LEU A 55 -10.27 -2.15 13.67
C LEU A 55 -11.12 -0.89 13.60
N THR A 56 -12.41 -0.94 13.97
CA THR A 56 -13.28 0.24 14.02
C THR A 56 -12.71 1.32 14.94
N LYS A 57 -12.27 0.96 16.14
CA LYS A 57 -11.62 1.90 17.07
C LYS A 57 -10.34 2.46 16.47
N LEU A 58 -9.51 1.61 15.89
CA LEU A 58 -8.23 2.00 15.31
C LEU A 58 -8.40 2.98 14.14
N VAL A 59 -9.30 2.72 13.20
CA VAL A 59 -9.56 3.63 12.07
C VAL A 59 -10.11 4.97 12.57
N LYS A 60 -11.01 4.96 13.56
CA LYS A 60 -11.52 6.18 14.21
C LYS A 60 -10.42 6.99 14.89
N GLU A 61 -9.44 6.32 15.49
CA GLU A 61 -8.30 6.99 16.12
C GLU A 61 -7.32 7.55 15.09
N ILE A 62 -7.07 6.81 14.00
CA ILE A 62 -6.22 7.26 12.89
C ILE A 62 -6.81 8.52 12.25
N LYS A 63 -8.14 8.63 12.09
CA LYS A 63 -8.83 9.75 11.42
C LYS A 63 -8.25 10.02 10.02
N PRO A 64 -8.27 9.02 9.12
CA PRO A 64 -7.77 9.21 7.76
C PRO A 64 -8.68 10.16 6.99
N ASP A 65 -8.10 10.97 6.10
CA ASP A 65 -8.82 11.67 5.04
C ASP A 65 -9.08 10.75 3.82
N ILE A 66 -8.15 9.81 3.59
CA ILE A 66 -8.16 8.90 2.44
C ILE A 66 -7.81 7.50 2.92
N ILE A 67 -8.53 6.49 2.45
CA ILE A 67 -8.23 5.08 2.69
C ILE A 67 -7.97 4.37 1.37
N LEU A 68 -6.72 3.91 1.17
CA LEU A 68 -6.34 3.06 0.05
C LEU A 68 -6.62 1.60 0.43
N THR A 69 -7.44 0.90 -0.37
CA THR A 69 -7.95 -0.43 0.00
C THR A 69 -7.45 -1.53 -0.94
N GLU A 70 -7.34 -2.76 -0.44
CA GLU A 70 -7.16 -3.99 -1.23
C GLU A 70 -8.45 -4.42 -1.95
N ILE A 71 -9.18 -3.46 -2.51
CA ILE A 71 -10.33 -3.70 -3.39
C ILE A 71 -9.85 -3.49 -4.84
N PRO A 72 -10.12 -4.44 -5.75
CA PRO A 72 -9.88 -4.21 -7.17
C PRO A 72 -10.73 -3.05 -7.70
N PRO A 73 -10.16 -2.10 -8.47
CA PRO A 73 -10.91 -0.97 -9.01
C PRO A 73 -12.16 -1.37 -9.79
N ASP A 74 -12.13 -2.49 -10.53
CA ASP A 74 -13.26 -3.00 -11.31
C ASP A 74 -14.40 -3.60 -10.47
N ARG A 75 -14.22 -3.74 -9.15
CA ARG A 75 -15.24 -4.26 -8.20
C ARG A 75 -15.80 -3.18 -7.29
N PHE A 76 -15.09 -2.07 -7.15
CA PHE A 76 -15.42 -1.04 -6.16
C PHE A 76 -16.80 -0.42 -6.39
N GLU A 77 -17.13 -0.07 -7.63
CA GLU A 77 -18.41 0.57 -7.95
C GLU A 77 -19.61 -0.33 -7.62
N GLU A 78 -19.49 -1.63 -7.89
CA GLU A 78 -20.52 -2.62 -7.54
C GLU A 78 -20.67 -2.75 -6.03
N ALA A 79 -19.56 -2.83 -5.28
CA ALA A 79 -19.58 -2.87 -3.83
C ALA A 79 -20.24 -1.63 -3.21
N VAL A 80 -19.90 -0.43 -3.70
CA VAL A 80 -20.53 0.83 -3.27
C VAL A 80 -22.02 0.85 -3.57
N ARG A 81 -22.44 0.44 -4.77
CA ARG A 81 -23.86 0.38 -5.13
C ARG A 81 -24.63 -0.60 -4.22
N GLY A 82 -24.06 -1.77 -3.95
CA GLY A 82 -24.64 -2.75 -3.04
C GLY A 82 -24.79 -2.19 -1.63
N PHE A 83 -23.72 -1.62 -1.09
CA PHE A 83 -23.73 -1.04 0.27
C PHE A 83 -24.76 0.10 0.41
N LYS A 84 -24.82 1.01 -0.56
CA LYS A 84 -25.82 2.10 -0.55
C LYS A 84 -27.27 1.59 -0.63
N ARG A 85 -27.50 0.46 -1.30
CA ARG A 85 -28.84 -0.11 -1.49
C ARG A 85 -29.29 -0.93 -0.29
N ASP A 86 -28.41 -1.79 0.21
CA ASP A 86 -28.77 -2.89 1.13
C ASP A 86 -28.09 -2.79 2.49
N ASP A 87 -27.30 -1.75 2.73
CA ASP A 87 -26.43 -1.62 3.91
C ASP A 87 -25.49 -2.81 4.12
N SER A 88 -25.15 -3.50 3.03
CA SER A 88 -24.32 -4.69 3.02
C SER A 88 -23.61 -4.84 1.68
N ILE A 89 -22.49 -5.58 1.66
CA ILE A 89 -21.71 -5.83 0.45
C ILE A 89 -21.94 -7.26 -0.01
N SER A 90 -22.59 -7.42 -1.16
CA SER A 90 -22.77 -8.71 -1.83
C SER A 90 -21.75 -8.98 -2.94
N GLU A 91 -20.85 -8.02 -3.24
CA GLU A 91 -19.84 -8.21 -4.27
C GLU A 91 -18.88 -9.35 -3.84
N PRO A 92 -18.78 -10.45 -4.62
CA PRO A 92 -18.15 -11.70 -4.16
C PRO A 92 -16.68 -11.61 -3.75
N ARG A 93 -15.92 -10.64 -4.27
CA ARG A 93 -14.51 -10.46 -3.92
C ARG A 93 -14.35 -9.63 -2.65
N VAL A 94 -15.11 -8.54 -2.52
CA VAL A 94 -15.05 -7.61 -1.39
C VAL A 94 -15.69 -8.22 -0.14
N MET A 95 -16.75 -9.03 -0.29
CA MET A 95 -17.43 -9.68 0.85
C MET A 95 -16.53 -10.62 1.68
N ARG A 96 -15.34 -10.96 1.19
CA ARG A 96 -14.36 -11.82 1.87
C ARG A 96 -13.45 -11.07 2.84
N PHE A 97 -13.55 -9.75 2.86
CA PHE A 97 -12.68 -8.86 3.63
C PHE A 97 -13.51 -8.15 4.70
N PRO A 98 -13.61 -8.72 5.92
CA PRO A 98 -14.36 -8.11 7.02
C PRO A 98 -13.86 -6.70 7.37
N GLU A 99 -12.57 -6.41 7.15
CA GLU A 99 -12.01 -5.06 7.29
C GLU A 99 -12.70 -4.03 6.38
N TYR A 100 -13.25 -4.44 5.23
CA TYR A 100 -14.02 -3.54 4.37
C TYR A 100 -15.51 -3.61 4.65
N VAL A 101 -16.07 -4.82 4.74
CA VAL A 101 -17.51 -5.06 4.89
C VAL A 101 -18.03 -4.54 6.23
N ASP A 102 -17.32 -4.84 7.30
CA ASP A 102 -17.80 -4.61 8.67
C ASP A 102 -17.19 -3.37 9.31
N VAL A 103 -16.19 -2.76 8.67
CA VAL A 103 -15.44 -1.62 9.23
C VAL A 103 -15.42 -0.42 8.27
N ILE A 104 -14.65 -0.48 7.17
CA ILE A 104 -14.44 0.71 6.33
C ILE A 104 -15.74 1.23 5.70
N PHE A 105 -16.57 0.38 5.08
CA PHE A 105 -17.82 0.85 4.47
C PHE A 105 -18.80 1.40 5.52
N PRO A 106 -19.09 0.72 6.64
CA PRO A 106 -19.90 1.27 7.72
C PRO A 106 -19.40 2.63 8.25
N LEU A 107 -18.08 2.79 8.41
CA LEU A 107 -17.50 4.05 8.90
C LEU A 107 -17.72 5.25 7.95
N THR A 108 -18.02 5.02 6.66
CA THR A 108 -18.37 6.13 5.74
C THR A 108 -19.65 6.87 6.13
N LYS A 109 -20.48 6.30 7.01
CA LYS A 109 -21.67 6.98 7.55
C LYS A 109 -21.36 7.92 8.72
N GLU A 110 -20.20 7.75 9.34
CA GLU A 110 -19.81 8.46 10.56
C GLU A 110 -18.61 9.39 10.35
N MET A 111 -17.79 9.11 9.33
CA MET A 111 -16.53 9.78 9.05
C MET A 111 -16.46 10.22 7.60
N ASP A 112 -15.86 11.37 7.36
CA ASP A 112 -15.67 11.95 6.02
C ASP A 112 -14.29 11.57 5.48
N PHE A 113 -14.19 10.44 4.79
CA PHE A 113 -12.98 10.01 4.09
C PHE A 113 -13.28 9.47 2.69
N GLU A 114 -12.31 9.63 1.78
CA GLU A 114 -12.36 9.03 0.44
C GLU A 114 -11.85 7.58 0.48
N ILE A 115 -12.58 6.63 -0.12
CA ILE A 115 -12.06 5.28 -0.37
C ILE A 115 -11.52 5.21 -1.79
N ILE A 116 -10.25 4.84 -1.93
CA ILE A 116 -9.62 4.59 -3.24
C ILE A 116 -9.25 3.10 -3.35
N PRO A 117 -9.86 2.36 -4.30
CA PRO A 117 -9.51 0.96 -4.55
C PRO A 117 -8.14 0.88 -5.24
N THR A 118 -7.21 0.09 -4.70
CA THR A 118 -5.84 0.02 -5.22
C THR A 118 -5.37 -1.40 -5.54
N ALA A 119 -6.20 -2.43 -5.37
CA ALA A 119 -5.73 -3.79 -5.63
C ALA A 119 -5.44 -4.03 -7.12
N GLY A 120 -4.24 -4.51 -7.45
CA GLY A 120 -3.84 -4.88 -8.81
C GLY A 120 -4.44 -6.21 -9.29
N TRP A 121 -5.20 -6.92 -8.45
CA TRP A 121 -5.82 -8.19 -8.82
C TRP A 121 -6.97 -7.99 -9.81
N THR A 122 -6.95 -8.76 -10.90
CA THR A 122 -8.13 -8.99 -11.72
C THR A 122 -8.58 -10.46 -11.62
N ARG A 123 -9.85 -10.73 -11.92
CA ARG A 123 -10.35 -12.12 -11.95
C ARG A 123 -9.57 -13.02 -12.92
N PRO A 124 -9.26 -12.62 -14.17
CA PRO A 124 -8.43 -13.42 -15.07
C PRO A 124 -7.04 -13.72 -14.49
N MET A 125 -6.39 -12.75 -13.85
CA MET A 125 -5.09 -12.96 -13.21
C MET A 125 -5.16 -13.99 -12.08
N ALA A 126 -6.16 -13.89 -11.21
CA ALA A 126 -6.34 -14.83 -10.10
C ALA A 126 -6.59 -16.27 -10.60
N LEU A 127 -7.41 -16.43 -11.64
CA LEU A 127 -7.69 -17.73 -12.25
C LEU A 127 -6.44 -18.32 -12.92
N ALA A 128 -5.72 -17.53 -13.70
CA ALA A 128 -4.48 -17.95 -14.37
C ALA A 128 -3.41 -18.39 -13.34
N ARG A 129 -3.23 -17.61 -12.26
CA ARG A 129 -2.34 -17.98 -11.16
C ARG A 129 -2.74 -19.30 -10.53
N GLN A 130 -4.02 -19.47 -10.22
CA GLN A 130 -4.52 -20.70 -9.57
C GLN A 130 -4.29 -21.92 -10.46
N GLN A 131 -4.56 -21.81 -11.76
CA GLN A 131 -4.35 -22.89 -12.72
C GLN A 131 -2.87 -23.29 -12.81
N LYS A 132 -1.97 -22.30 -12.90
CA LYS A 132 -0.52 -22.54 -12.98
C LYS A 132 0.01 -23.20 -11.70
N LEU A 133 -0.34 -22.68 -10.52
CA LEU A 133 0.06 -23.31 -9.26
C LEU A 133 -0.45 -24.75 -9.13
N ARG A 134 -1.68 -25.02 -9.60
CA ARG A 134 -2.21 -26.38 -9.65
C ARG A 134 -1.38 -27.28 -10.57
N ALA A 135 -1.06 -26.81 -11.78
CA ALA A 135 -0.21 -27.55 -12.70
C ALA A 135 1.18 -27.86 -12.09
N ILE A 136 1.84 -26.84 -11.51
CA ILE A 136 3.15 -27.00 -10.84
C ILE A 136 3.07 -28.06 -9.73
N SER A 137 2.04 -28.01 -8.89
CA SER A 137 1.87 -28.98 -7.79
C SER A 137 1.62 -30.43 -8.24
N GLN A 138 1.25 -30.64 -9.51
CA GLN A 138 0.97 -31.95 -10.10
C GLN A 138 2.10 -32.45 -11.01
N ASP A 139 3.07 -31.59 -11.34
CA ASP A 139 4.19 -31.91 -12.20
C ASP A 139 5.30 -32.61 -11.40
N SER A 140 5.54 -33.89 -11.71
CA SER A 140 6.57 -34.69 -11.04
C SER A 140 7.98 -34.12 -11.22
N SER A 141 8.25 -33.40 -12.32
CA SER A 141 9.55 -32.73 -12.54
C SER A 141 9.76 -31.51 -11.63
N ARG A 142 8.68 -30.99 -11.03
CA ARG A 142 8.69 -29.83 -10.12
C ARG A 142 8.54 -30.22 -8.65
N THR A 143 8.70 -31.52 -8.32
CA THR A 143 8.54 -32.03 -6.95
C THR A 143 9.45 -31.32 -5.94
N GLU A 144 10.71 -31.06 -6.32
CA GLU A 144 11.68 -30.38 -5.44
C GLU A 144 11.26 -28.93 -5.17
N ASP A 145 10.89 -28.17 -6.20
CA ASP A 145 10.39 -26.80 -6.07
C ASP A 145 9.14 -26.74 -5.18
N TRP A 146 8.19 -27.64 -5.40
CA TRP A 146 6.96 -27.69 -4.62
C TRP A 146 7.24 -28.05 -3.15
N ASN A 147 8.17 -28.95 -2.89
CA ASN A 147 8.60 -29.29 -1.53
C ASN A 147 9.32 -28.12 -0.85
N ALA A 148 10.19 -27.41 -1.56
CA ALA A 148 10.86 -26.22 -1.04
C ALA A 148 9.85 -25.11 -0.68
N TYR A 149 8.87 -24.86 -1.56
CA TYR A 149 7.77 -23.94 -1.27
C TYR A 149 7.00 -24.34 -0.01
N ARG A 150 6.57 -25.60 0.11
CA ARG A 150 5.84 -26.07 1.30
C ARG A 150 6.68 -25.97 2.58
N ALA A 151 7.95 -26.36 2.53
CA ALA A 151 8.85 -26.28 3.67
C ALA A 151 9.05 -24.82 4.14
N ALA A 152 9.17 -23.88 3.21
CA ALA A 152 9.31 -22.45 3.54
C ALA A 152 8.04 -21.88 4.21
N ASN A 153 6.85 -22.28 3.77
CA ASN A 153 5.58 -21.90 4.43
C ASN A 153 5.51 -22.49 5.84
N GLN A 154 5.81 -23.78 6.00
CA GLN A 154 5.83 -24.44 7.32
C GLN A 154 6.82 -23.78 8.28
N LEU A 155 7.98 -23.36 7.79
CA LEU A 155 8.97 -22.63 8.57
C LEU A 155 8.44 -21.27 9.00
N SER A 156 7.89 -20.47 8.07
CA SER A 156 7.27 -19.18 8.39
C SER A 156 6.17 -19.32 9.45
N ASP A 157 5.25 -20.27 9.26
CA ASP A 157 4.18 -20.56 10.22
C ASP A 157 4.73 -20.97 11.59
N SER A 158 5.81 -21.76 11.61
CA SER A 158 6.47 -22.17 12.85
C SER A 158 7.12 -21.00 13.56
N LEU A 159 7.78 -20.10 12.82
CA LEU A 159 8.38 -18.89 13.35
C LEU A 159 7.31 -17.94 13.92
N TYR A 160 6.17 -17.81 13.24
CA TYR A 160 5.02 -17.07 13.76
C TYR A 160 4.49 -17.67 15.06
N ARG A 161 4.22 -18.98 15.09
CA ARG A 161 3.74 -19.65 16.33
C ARG A 161 4.72 -19.47 17.49
N ALA A 162 6.03 -19.54 17.21
CA ALA A 162 7.07 -19.36 18.22
C ALA A 162 7.09 -17.96 18.85
N THR A 163 6.48 -16.95 18.22
CA THR A 163 6.38 -15.61 18.84
C THR A 163 5.29 -15.54 19.91
N GLY A 164 4.30 -16.45 19.88
CA GLY A 164 3.10 -16.37 20.72
C GLY A 164 2.20 -15.16 20.42
N LYS A 165 2.44 -14.46 19.30
CA LYS A 165 1.87 -13.15 18.99
C LYS A 165 1.31 -13.04 17.57
N VAL A 166 0.96 -14.16 16.93
CA VAL A 166 0.64 -14.22 15.48
C VAL A 166 -0.35 -13.14 15.04
N ASN A 167 -1.41 -12.93 15.82
CA ASN A 167 -2.45 -11.94 15.53
C ASN A 167 -2.40 -10.70 16.43
N ASP A 168 -1.34 -10.54 17.23
CA ASP A 168 -1.17 -9.36 18.07
C ASP A 168 -0.96 -8.13 17.16
N PRO A 169 -1.84 -7.11 17.22
CA PRO A 169 -1.73 -5.94 16.36
C PRO A 169 -0.41 -5.20 16.56
N TYR A 170 0.19 -5.24 17.75
CA TYR A 170 1.52 -4.67 17.97
C TYR A 170 2.61 -5.43 17.24
N PHE A 171 2.49 -6.75 17.15
CA PHE A 171 3.47 -7.59 16.47
C PHE A 171 3.34 -7.52 14.95
N ILE A 172 2.11 -7.60 14.43
CA ILE A 172 1.80 -7.53 12.99
C ILE A 172 2.48 -6.32 12.34
N HIS A 173 2.50 -5.17 13.02
CA HIS A 173 3.05 -3.93 12.50
C HIS A 173 4.56 -3.76 12.69
N THR A 174 5.31 -4.83 13.00
CA THR A 174 6.79 -4.77 13.14
C THR A 174 7.53 -5.24 11.89
N ASP A 175 8.80 -4.82 11.76
CA ASP A 175 9.73 -5.38 10.77
C ASP A 175 10.00 -6.88 11.01
N ARG A 176 9.87 -7.34 12.27
CA ARG A 176 10.05 -8.77 12.61
C ARG A 176 8.94 -9.63 12.01
N TYR A 177 7.69 -9.16 12.03
CA TYR A 177 6.59 -9.84 11.36
C TYR A 177 6.86 -9.94 9.86
N ASP A 178 7.27 -8.83 9.23
CA ASP A 178 7.56 -8.78 7.79
C ASP A 178 8.72 -9.72 7.41
N SER A 179 9.76 -9.77 8.25
CA SER A 179 10.92 -10.65 8.04
C SER A 179 10.56 -12.14 8.13
N ILE A 180 9.62 -12.52 8.99
CA ILE A 180 9.12 -13.91 9.05
C ILE A 180 8.32 -14.21 7.79
N GLN A 181 7.42 -13.31 7.37
CA GLN A 181 6.63 -13.48 6.15
C GLN A 181 7.55 -13.70 4.93
N ASP A 182 8.62 -12.90 4.83
CA ASP A 182 9.56 -12.95 3.71
C ASP A 182 10.22 -14.34 3.55
N VAL A 183 10.33 -15.15 4.60
CA VAL A 183 10.86 -16.53 4.50
C VAL A 183 10.07 -17.36 3.46
N ALA A 184 8.74 -17.35 3.55
CA ALA A 184 7.89 -18.08 2.62
C ALA A 184 7.77 -17.36 1.27
N LEU A 185 7.62 -16.03 1.31
CA LEU A 185 7.36 -15.24 0.11
C LEU A 185 8.56 -15.18 -0.84
N GLN A 186 9.80 -15.10 -0.33
CA GLN A 186 10.99 -15.04 -1.18
C GLN A 186 11.22 -16.37 -1.90
N VAL A 187 10.93 -17.51 -1.25
CA VAL A 187 10.98 -18.82 -1.91
C VAL A 187 9.91 -18.92 -2.99
N TYR A 188 8.66 -18.57 -2.68
CA TYR A 188 7.59 -18.52 -3.68
C TYR A 188 7.94 -17.60 -4.86
N ASN A 189 8.48 -16.41 -4.57
CA ASN A 189 8.86 -15.43 -5.57
C ASN A 189 9.95 -15.97 -6.50
N LYS A 190 11.03 -16.51 -5.91
CA LYS A 190 12.15 -17.10 -6.65
C LYS A 190 11.70 -18.24 -7.56
N LEU A 191 10.86 -19.14 -7.04
CA LEU A 191 10.47 -20.35 -7.76
C LEU A 191 9.40 -20.10 -8.83
N PHE A 192 8.46 -19.19 -8.58
CA PHE A 192 7.22 -19.13 -9.37
C PHE A 192 6.90 -17.76 -9.98
N ASN A 193 7.51 -16.65 -9.55
CA ASN A 193 7.06 -15.31 -9.98
C ASN A 193 7.03 -15.12 -11.50
N VAL A 194 8.11 -15.51 -12.17
CA VAL A 194 8.23 -15.40 -13.64
C VAL A 194 7.15 -16.23 -14.33
N GLU A 195 7.01 -17.50 -13.95
CA GLU A 195 6.04 -18.42 -14.53
C GLU A 195 4.60 -17.96 -14.29
N LEU A 196 4.31 -17.40 -13.11
CA LEU A 196 2.98 -16.90 -12.76
C LEU A 196 2.61 -15.57 -13.44
N GLY A 197 3.56 -14.89 -14.08
CA GLY A 197 3.32 -13.60 -14.74
C GLY A 197 2.75 -12.58 -13.76
N LEU A 198 1.71 -11.83 -14.15
CA LEU A 198 1.11 -10.78 -13.30
C LEU A 198 0.58 -11.28 -11.94
N GLY A 199 0.34 -12.58 -11.78
CA GLY A 199 -0.06 -13.19 -10.49
C GLY A 199 1.11 -13.67 -9.61
N GLY A 200 2.35 -13.47 -10.05
CA GLY A 200 3.54 -13.71 -9.25
C GLY A 200 3.64 -12.72 -8.08
N TRP A 201 4.41 -13.05 -7.04
CA TRP A 201 4.47 -12.27 -5.80
C TRP A 201 5.03 -10.86 -6.02
N GLU A 202 6.18 -10.73 -6.65
CA GLU A 202 6.75 -9.41 -6.96
C GLU A 202 5.83 -8.65 -7.92
N ASN A 203 5.36 -9.34 -8.96
CA ASN A 203 4.58 -8.71 -10.03
C ASN A 203 3.24 -8.15 -9.52
N ILE A 204 2.56 -8.86 -8.61
CA ILE A 204 1.32 -8.34 -8.04
C ILE A 204 1.57 -7.18 -7.07
N ASN A 205 2.66 -7.21 -6.29
CA ASN A 205 2.99 -6.09 -5.41
C ASN A 205 3.33 -4.82 -6.19
N ILE A 206 4.04 -4.95 -7.31
CA ILE A 206 4.24 -3.85 -8.26
C ILE A 206 2.89 -3.30 -8.75
N ALA A 207 1.95 -4.17 -9.13
CA ALA A 207 0.64 -3.73 -9.61
C ALA A 207 -0.22 -3.06 -8.51
N HIS A 208 -0.18 -3.58 -7.28
CA HIS A 208 -0.79 -2.93 -6.11
C HIS A 208 -0.20 -1.54 -5.90
N TYR A 209 1.14 -1.48 -5.84
CA TYR A 209 1.84 -0.24 -5.52
C TYR A 209 1.71 0.79 -6.62
N TRP A 210 1.63 0.40 -7.90
CA TRP A 210 1.34 1.32 -8.99
C TRP A 210 0.04 2.11 -8.76
N ASN A 211 -1.02 1.44 -8.27
CA ASN A 211 -2.28 2.12 -7.95
C ASN A 211 -2.16 2.99 -6.70
N ILE A 212 -1.41 2.54 -5.68
CA ILE A 212 -1.10 3.33 -4.48
C ILE A 212 -0.32 4.60 -4.88
N GLU A 213 0.74 4.46 -5.67
CA GLU A 213 1.56 5.55 -6.17
C GLU A 213 0.74 6.54 -6.98
N LYS A 214 -0.13 6.06 -7.88
CA LYS A 214 -1.06 6.92 -8.63
C LYS A 214 -1.97 7.73 -7.70
N ALA A 215 -2.47 7.12 -6.62
CA ALA A 215 -3.29 7.82 -5.63
C ALA A 215 -2.46 8.84 -4.84
N LEU A 216 -1.27 8.48 -4.38
CA LEU A 216 -0.37 9.39 -3.67
C LEU A 216 0.07 10.57 -4.54
N GLU A 217 0.34 10.36 -5.83
CA GLU A 217 0.70 11.43 -6.76
C GLU A 217 -0.47 12.37 -7.02
N LYS A 218 -1.70 11.83 -7.16
CA LYS A 218 -2.92 12.65 -7.29
C LYS A 218 -3.09 13.59 -6.10
N HIS A 219 -2.71 13.15 -4.90
CA HIS A 219 -2.88 13.89 -3.64
C HIS A 219 -1.57 14.48 -3.11
N ARG A 220 -0.57 14.68 -3.97
CA ARG A 220 0.78 15.07 -3.57
C ARG A 220 0.80 16.43 -2.87
N TYR A 221 1.42 16.47 -1.69
CA TYR A 221 1.55 17.67 -0.83
C TYR A 221 0.23 18.35 -0.39
N GLU A 222 -0.84 17.58 -0.20
CA GLU A 222 -2.13 18.11 0.28
C GLU A 222 -2.24 18.15 1.82
N GLY A 223 -1.22 17.69 2.55
CA GLY A 223 -1.25 17.59 4.01
C GLY A 223 -2.29 16.59 4.53
N LYS A 224 -2.68 15.61 3.72
CA LYS A 224 -3.69 14.59 4.04
C LYS A 224 -3.12 13.47 4.88
N ARG A 225 -3.96 12.87 5.73
CA ARG A 225 -3.67 11.60 6.39
C ARG A 225 -4.25 10.45 5.56
N ILE A 226 -3.37 9.62 5.03
CA ILE A 226 -3.68 8.52 4.13
C ILE A 226 -3.42 7.20 4.84
N LEU A 227 -4.46 6.36 4.94
CA LEU A 227 -4.36 5.01 5.50
C LEU A 227 -4.36 3.98 4.37
N ILE A 228 -3.32 3.17 4.29
CA ILE A 228 -3.22 2.04 3.36
C ILE A 228 -3.62 0.78 4.12
N THR A 229 -4.66 0.09 3.64
CA THR A 229 -5.23 -1.11 4.27
C THR A 229 -5.08 -2.31 3.34
N TYR A 230 -4.31 -3.30 3.75
CA TYR A 230 -3.98 -4.49 2.96
C TYR A 230 -3.70 -5.69 3.85
N GLY A 231 -3.78 -6.90 3.30
CA GLY A 231 -3.28 -8.09 3.98
C GLY A 231 -1.86 -7.90 4.50
N ALA A 232 -1.61 -8.28 5.75
CA ALA A 232 -0.36 -8.00 6.45
C ALA A 232 0.89 -8.52 5.71
N GLY A 233 0.75 -9.56 4.87
CA GLY A 233 1.83 -10.07 4.05
C GLY A 233 2.39 -9.09 3.00
N HIS A 234 1.63 -8.05 2.61
CA HIS A 234 2.07 -7.03 1.66
C HIS A 234 2.78 -5.84 2.32
N LYS A 235 2.57 -5.65 3.63
CA LYS A 235 3.00 -4.44 4.37
C LYS A 235 4.49 -4.16 4.21
N GLY A 236 5.34 -5.14 4.49
CA GLY A 236 6.79 -4.97 4.37
C GLY A 236 7.25 -4.55 2.97
N TRP A 237 6.57 -5.04 1.92
CA TRP A 237 6.86 -4.63 0.54
C TRP A 237 6.48 -3.16 0.31
N PHE A 238 5.28 -2.73 0.70
CA PHE A 238 4.86 -1.34 0.54
C PHE A 238 5.72 -0.37 1.34
N LEU A 239 6.08 -0.70 2.58
CA LEU A 239 6.92 0.15 3.41
C LEU A 239 8.29 0.40 2.75
N ARG A 240 8.86 -0.57 2.05
CA ARG A 240 10.13 -0.40 1.31
C ARG A 240 10.00 0.60 0.17
N GLU A 241 8.90 0.58 -0.59
CA GLU A 241 8.69 1.55 -1.67
C GLU A 241 8.29 2.94 -1.16
N LEU A 242 7.41 3.01 -0.15
CA LEU A 242 6.99 4.28 0.46
C LEU A 242 8.17 5.05 1.06
N ARG A 243 9.15 4.35 1.66
CA ARG A 243 10.38 4.98 2.19
C ARG A 243 11.24 5.66 1.13
N LYS A 244 11.04 5.37 -0.15
CA LYS A 244 11.75 6.03 -1.27
C LYS A 244 11.13 7.39 -1.64
N ARG A 245 9.93 7.69 -1.17
CA ARG A 245 9.20 8.92 -1.47
C ARG A 245 9.67 10.08 -0.60
N ASP A 246 9.75 11.27 -1.19
CA ASP A 246 10.15 12.51 -0.49
C ASP A 246 8.96 13.40 -0.10
N ASP A 247 7.75 13.07 -0.58
CA ASP A 247 6.54 13.87 -0.47
C ASP A 247 5.59 13.44 0.66
N ILE A 248 5.96 12.40 1.41
CA ILE A 248 5.19 11.86 2.52
C ILE A 248 6.00 11.82 3.81
N LYS A 249 5.28 11.78 4.92
CA LYS A 249 5.76 11.41 6.26
C LYS A 249 5.14 10.06 6.60
N LEU A 250 5.94 9.02 6.55
CA LEU A 250 5.50 7.67 6.96
C LEU A 250 5.39 7.63 8.49
N LEU A 251 4.21 7.27 8.99
CA LEU A 251 3.93 7.18 10.42
C LEU A 251 3.97 5.73 10.90
N GLU A 252 4.40 5.56 12.16
CA GLU A 252 4.38 4.28 12.85
C GLU A 252 2.97 3.97 13.38
N MET A 253 2.57 2.69 13.37
CA MET A 253 1.24 2.26 13.84
C MET A 253 1.11 2.29 15.37
N LYS A 254 2.22 2.05 16.09
CA LYS A 254 2.23 1.86 17.55
C LYS A 254 1.52 2.98 18.34
N PRO A 255 1.74 4.28 18.09
CA PRO A 255 1.07 5.34 18.84
C PRO A 255 -0.46 5.28 18.75
N PHE A 256 -1.01 4.84 17.61
CA PHE A 256 -2.45 4.70 17.40
C PHE A 256 -3.01 3.46 18.12
N LEU A 257 -2.23 2.38 18.19
CA LEU A 257 -2.58 1.18 18.97
C LEU A 257 -2.62 1.48 20.47
N ASP A 258 -1.69 2.29 20.96
CA ASP A 258 -1.63 2.69 22.37
C ASP A 258 -2.84 3.55 22.77
N ALA A 259 -3.35 4.36 21.85
CA ALA A 259 -4.45 5.30 22.11
C ALA A 259 -5.85 4.64 22.21
N ILE A 260 -5.99 3.38 21.77
CA ILE A 260 -7.27 2.66 21.77
C ILE A 260 -7.36 1.52 22.81
N GLN A 261 -6.35 1.40 23.68
CA GLN A 261 -6.34 0.47 24.81
C GLN A 261 -7.33 0.87 25.90
#